data_AF-A0A9K3PSB0-F1
#
_entry.id   AF-A0A9K3PSB0-F1
#
_cell.length_a   1.000
_cell.length_b   1.000
_cell.length_c   1.000
_cell.angle_alpha   90.00
_cell.angle_beta   90.00
_cell.angle_gamma   90.00
#
_symmetry.space_group_name_H-M   'P 1'
#
loop_
_entity.id
_entity.type
_entity.pdbx_description
1 polymer ?
#
loop_
_entity_poly.entity_id
_entity_poly.type
_entity_poly.pdbx_seq_one_letter_code
_entity_poly.pdbx_strand_id
1 'polypeptide(L)'
;MSSEQYRWLLVDDFVEQFNEHMAQAFVPSEHICVDESISRWYGQGGHWINMGLPCYVAIDRKPENGCEIQNAACGQSGIMLRLKLVKTAAEESTTTQVHDEHLLHGTNVLKFLLSLELQWKNCLCGFILCFSWCCGGTETKRLKFIGVVKTATKKYPMAYLQALELQGRGDRRGLVARDAEGRPSLIACVWMDRERRYFISNAHGLAPGTPYVRKRWRQLDQTLNADPVRQTLVVEQPKLAEVYYDVCGKIDQHNRDRQDTLGVERKLVTTKWDKRVGLSICSMIVVNTYRMYMGLTYPRGEGRSQKLFYEQLAEELILNKYDAAMRMPRNSNELPNRMGHCPPAINHLDGTPRMGTHAHLTPTKRKRKGTNFALQGNCRVCRKKTKYLCSCCKDAAVATSKEAWICSTEKGKLCFSRHLQDVHSS
;
A
#
# COMPACT_ATOMS: atom_id res chain seq x y z
N MET A 1 -27.95 -5.17 -4.34
CA MET A 1 -26.48 -5.28 -4.25
C MET A 1 -26.02 -6.45 -5.11
N SER A 2 -25.17 -6.21 -6.10
CA SER A 2 -24.64 -7.24 -7.01
C SER A 2 -23.62 -8.15 -6.30
N SER A 3 -23.32 -9.32 -6.87
CA SER A 3 -22.27 -10.20 -6.36
C SER A 3 -20.87 -9.56 -6.46
N GLU A 4 -20.65 -8.72 -7.46
CA GLU A 4 -19.42 -7.92 -7.57
C GLU A 4 -19.33 -6.88 -6.45
N GLN A 5 -20.41 -6.13 -6.20
CA GLN A 5 -20.48 -5.14 -5.10
C GLN A 5 -20.12 -5.76 -3.77
N TYR A 6 -20.76 -6.88 -3.42
CA TYR A 6 -20.49 -7.59 -2.17
C TYR A 6 -19.01 -7.98 -2.01
N ARG A 7 -18.36 -8.37 -3.11
CA ARG A 7 -16.96 -8.76 -3.09
C ARG A 7 -16.05 -7.56 -2.88
N TRP A 8 -16.32 -6.43 -3.52
CA TRP A 8 -15.53 -5.21 -3.32
C TRP A 8 -15.65 -4.66 -1.90
N LEU A 9 -16.80 -4.80 -1.25
CA LEU A 9 -16.98 -4.43 0.18
C LEU A 9 -15.98 -5.11 1.12
N LEU A 10 -15.37 -6.25 0.73
CA LEU A 10 -14.35 -6.90 1.55
C LEU A 10 -13.06 -6.07 1.70
N VAL A 11 -12.85 -5.06 0.85
CA VAL A 11 -11.63 -4.26 0.78
C VAL A 11 -11.88 -2.75 0.63
N ASP A 12 -13.06 -2.34 0.13
CA ASP A 12 -13.40 -0.93 -0.11
C ASP A 12 -13.23 -0.08 1.16
N ASP A 13 -13.75 -0.53 2.31
CA ASP A 13 -13.59 0.19 3.61
C ASP A 13 -12.12 0.46 3.95
N PHE A 14 -11.20 -0.44 3.59
CA PHE A 14 -9.78 -0.24 3.86
C PHE A 14 -9.18 0.83 2.95
N VAL A 15 -9.62 0.91 1.70
CA VAL A 15 -9.22 1.95 0.75
C VAL A 15 -9.78 3.30 1.16
N GLU A 16 -11.04 3.35 1.60
CA GLU A 16 -11.68 4.56 2.12
C GLU A 16 -10.93 5.09 3.34
N GLN A 17 -10.66 4.23 4.32
CA GLN A 17 -9.90 4.61 5.52
C GLN A 17 -8.47 5.05 5.20
N PHE A 18 -7.79 4.41 4.25
CA PHE A 18 -6.49 4.87 3.78
C PHE A 18 -6.58 6.29 3.20
N ASN A 19 -7.56 6.53 2.33
CA ASN A 19 -7.75 7.81 1.66
C ASN A 19 -8.09 8.92 2.66
N GLU A 20 -8.98 8.66 3.62
CA GLU A 20 -9.35 9.59 4.69
C GLU A 20 -8.17 9.91 5.59
N HIS A 21 -7.42 8.90 6.02
CA HIS A 21 -6.24 9.08 6.84
C HIS A 21 -5.19 9.94 6.14
N MET A 22 -4.86 9.64 4.87
CA MET A 22 -3.88 10.38 4.12
C MET A 22 -4.30 11.83 3.87
N ALA A 23 -5.60 12.07 3.63
CA ALA A 23 -6.12 13.42 3.42
C ALA A 23 -6.03 14.29 4.69
N GLN A 24 -6.16 13.68 5.88
CA GLN A 24 -6.04 14.37 7.17
C GLN A 24 -4.60 14.50 7.66
N ALA A 25 -3.78 13.47 7.44
CA ALA A 25 -2.45 13.35 8.05
C ALA A 25 -1.31 13.92 7.18
N PHE A 26 -1.54 14.13 5.88
CA PHE A 26 -0.49 14.53 4.95
C PHE A 26 -0.92 15.68 4.01
N VAL A 27 -0.03 16.67 3.90
CA VAL A 27 -0.14 17.74 2.91
C VAL A 27 0.91 17.51 1.83
N PRO A 28 0.51 17.36 0.56
CA PRO A 28 1.46 17.10 -0.53
C PRO A 28 2.26 18.34 -0.92
N SER A 29 3.37 18.08 -1.61
CA SER A 29 4.15 19.12 -2.29
C SER A 29 3.39 19.71 -3.49
N GLU A 30 4.00 20.71 -4.13
CA GLU A 30 3.51 21.33 -5.38
C GLU A 30 3.29 20.34 -6.54
N HIS A 31 3.96 19.19 -6.51
CA HIS A 31 3.87 18.21 -7.58
C HIS A 31 3.11 16.96 -7.11
N ILE A 32 2.26 16.43 -7.98
CA ILE A 32 1.57 15.16 -7.76
C ILE A 32 1.76 14.29 -9.00
N CYS A 33 2.16 13.04 -8.77
CA CYS A 33 2.24 12.00 -9.79
C CYS A 33 1.00 11.13 -9.68
N VAL A 34 0.43 10.72 -10.82
CA VAL A 34 -0.67 9.77 -10.85
C VAL A 34 -0.36 8.71 -11.90
N ASP A 35 -0.50 7.45 -11.50
CA ASP A 35 -0.11 6.27 -12.28
C ASP A 35 -0.81 5.02 -11.68
N GLU A 36 -0.46 3.85 -12.19
CA GLU A 36 -1.06 2.58 -11.78
C GLU A 36 -0.10 1.67 -11.00
N SER A 37 -0.66 0.99 -10.01
CA SER A 37 -0.01 -0.09 -9.25
C SER A 37 -0.80 -1.38 -9.44
N ILE A 38 -0.10 -2.52 -9.50
CA ILE A 38 -0.74 -3.84 -9.56
C ILE A 38 -0.57 -4.56 -8.23
N SER A 39 -1.67 -5.02 -7.65
CA SER A 39 -1.69 -6.04 -6.59
C SER A 39 -1.69 -7.41 -7.25
N ARG A 40 -0.57 -8.13 -7.14
CA ARG A 40 -0.34 -9.39 -7.84
C ARG A 40 -1.34 -10.48 -7.45
N TRP A 41 -2.01 -11.07 -8.44
CA TRP A 41 -2.92 -12.19 -8.23
C TRP A 41 -2.82 -13.20 -9.38
N TYR A 42 -2.63 -14.47 -9.04
CA TYR A 42 -2.60 -15.59 -9.99
C TYR A 42 -3.63 -16.68 -9.66
N GLY A 43 -4.58 -16.36 -8.77
CA GLY A 43 -5.73 -17.21 -8.52
C GLY A 43 -6.89 -16.90 -9.47
N GLN A 44 -8.06 -17.46 -9.17
CA GLN A 44 -9.28 -17.20 -9.95
C GLN A 44 -9.66 -15.71 -9.95
N GLY A 45 -10.08 -15.18 -11.08
CA GLY A 45 -10.51 -13.80 -11.23
C GLY A 45 -11.26 -13.56 -12.55
N GLY A 46 -12.02 -12.48 -12.60
CA GLY A 46 -12.86 -12.10 -13.72
C GLY A 46 -14.34 -11.95 -13.34
N HIS A 47 -15.07 -11.23 -14.18
CA HIS A 47 -16.50 -10.94 -13.98
C HIS A 47 -17.38 -12.19 -14.04
N TRP A 48 -16.91 -13.26 -14.70
CA TRP A 48 -17.62 -14.53 -14.87
C TRP A 48 -17.50 -15.50 -13.68
N ILE A 49 -16.71 -15.16 -12.64
CA ILE A 49 -16.52 -16.02 -11.47
C ILE A 49 -16.87 -15.28 -10.17
N ASN A 50 -17.64 -15.93 -9.30
CA ASN A 50 -18.17 -15.31 -8.08
C ASN A 50 -17.29 -15.50 -6.82
N MET A 51 -16.19 -16.25 -6.92
CA MET A 51 -15.25 -16.45 -5.80
C MET A 51 -13.88 -15.81 -6.00
N GLY A 52 -13.59 -15.35 -7.21
CA GLY A 52 -12.31 -14.76 -7.59
C GLY A 52 -12.25 -13.24 -7.43
N LEU A 53 -11.08 -12.69 -7.75
CA LEU A 53 -10.89 -11.24 -7.91
C LEU A 53 -11.93 -10.70 -8.92
N PRO A 54 -12.80 -9.74 -8.57
CA PRO A 54 -13.90 -9.35 -9.45
C PRO A 54 -13.45 -8.73 -10.77
N CYS A 55 -12.45 -7.84 -10.73
CA CYS A 55 -11.82 -7.27 -11.92
C CYS A 55 -10.35 -7.71 -11.98
N TYR A 56 -10.05 -8.61 -12.93
CA TYR A 56 -8.71 -9.09 -13.20
C TYR A 56 -8.12 -8.36 -14.40
N VAL A 57 -6.95 -7.75 -14.21
CA VAL A 57 -6.22 -7.03 -15.26
C VAL A 57 -4.92 -7.76 -15.56
N ALA A 58 -4.76 -8.12 -16.83
CA ALA A 58 -3.51 -8.64 -17.39
C ALA A 58 -2.93 -7.62 -18.38
N ILE A 59 -1.66 -7.25 -18.18
CA ILE A 59 -0.99 -6.28 -19.05
C ILE A 59 0.37 -6.88 -19.45
N ASP A 60 0.51 -7.25 -20.72
CA ASP A 60 1.71 -7.95 -21.24
C ASP A 60 3.05 -7.26 -20.93
N ARG A 61 3.04 -5.93 -20.81
CA ARG A 61 4.24 -5.12 -20.53
C ARG A 61 4.54 -4.91 -19.03
N LYS A 62 3.66 -5.32 -18.12
CA LYS A 62 3.86 -5.18 -16.67
C LYS A 62 4.34 -6.52 -16.10
N PRO A 63 5.20 -6.51 -15.06
CA PRO A 63 5.78 -7.74 -14.52
C PRO A 63 4.76 -8.61 -13.77
N GLU A 64 3.64 -8.03 -13.35
CA GLU A 64 2.63 -8.69 -12.53
C GLU A 64 1.23 -8.39 -13.07
N ASN A 65 0.35 -9.38 -12.97
CA ASN A 65 -1.07 -9.28 -13.30
C ASN A 65 -1.91 -9.43 -12.03
N GLY A 66 -3.13 -8.88 -12.04
CA GLY A 66 -4.03 -9.00 -10.89
C GLY A 66 -4.98 -7.82 -10.74
N CYS A 67 -5.01 -7.25 -9.54
CA CYS A 67 -5.88 -6.11 -9.23
C CYS A 67 -5.16 -4.81 -9.55
N GLU A 68 -5.70 -4.04 -10.48
CA GLU A 68 -5.20 -2.70 -10.81
C GLU A 68 -5.71 -1.67 -9.79
N ILE A 69 -4.77 -0.86 -9.31
CA ILE A 69 -4.99 0.21 -8.35
C ILE A 69 -4.48 1.50 -8.98
N GLN A 70 -5.38 2.41 -9.32
CA GLN A 70 -5.02 3.75 -9.77
C GLN A 70 -4.69 4.59 -8.55
N ASN A 71 -3.56 5.30 -8.56
CA ASN A 71 -3.06 5.95 -7.38
C ASN A 71 -2.41 7.30 -7.66
N ALA A 72 -2.50 8.19 -6.67
CA ALA A 72 -1.82 9.48 -6.65
C ALA A 72 -0.72 9.47 -5.59
N ALA A 73 0.43 10.07 -5.89
CA ALA A 73 1.57 10.18 -5.00
C ALA A 73 2.16 11.59 -5.01
N CYS A 74 2.74 12.01 -3.87
CA CYS A 74 3.46 13.26 -3.75
C CYS A 74 4.72 13.25 -4.65
N GLY A 75 4.88 14.26 -5.49
CA GLY A 75 5.97 14.37 -6.45
C GLY A 75 7.34 14.62 -5.81
N GLN A 76 7.39 15.14 -4.58
CA GLN A 76 8.65 15.29 -3.84
C GLN A 76 8.98 14.04 -3.02
N SER A 77 8.11 13.66 -2.07
CA SER A 77 8.37 12.58 -1.12
C SER A 77 8.08 11.18 -1.69
N GLY A 78 7.28 11.09 -2.75
CA GLY A 78 6.81 9.82 -3.29
C GLY A 78 5.83 9.07 -2.37
N ILE A 79 5.27 9.71 -1.35
CA ILE A 79 4.25 9.13 -0.48
C ILE A 79 2.94 9.00 -1.26
N MET A 80 2.31 7.81 -1.22
CA MET A 80 0.99 7.57 -1.82
C MET A 80 -0.08 8.34 -1.05
N LEU A 81 -0.90 9.09 -1.76
CA LEU A 81 -1.90 10.03 -1.24
C LEU A 81 -3.30 9.45 -1.31
N ARG A 82 -3.64 8.81 -2.43
CA ARG A 82 -4.99 8.31 -2.68
C ARG A 82 -4.97 7.11 -3.59
N LEU A 83 -5.87 6.17 -3.35
CA LEU A 83 -6.04 4.92 -4.09
C LEU A 83 -7.46 4.83 -4.62
N LYS A 84 -7.59 4.27 -5.83
CA LYS A 84 -8.85 3.84 -6.45
C LYS A 84 -8.66 2.43 -7.00
N LEU A 85 -9.49 1.49 -6.55
CA LEU A 85 -9.52 0.15 -7.14
C LEU A 85 -10.21 0.22 -8.51
N VAL A 86 -9.62 -0.42 -9.52
CA VAL A 86 -10.27 -0.57 -10.82
C VAL A 86 -11.31 -1.68 -10.73
N LYS A 87 -12.56 -1.33 -11.00
CA LYS A 87 -13.72 -2.24 -11.01
C LYS A 87 -14.18 -2.50 -12.44
N THR A 88 -15.15 -3.39 -12.65
CA THR A 88 -15.69 -3.60 -14.00
C THR A 88 -16.43 -2.36 -14.50
N ALA A 89 -16.60 -2.21 -15.82
CA ALA A 89 -17.34 -1.10 -16.40
C ALA A 89 -18.79 -1.01 -15.88
N ALA A 90 -19.43 -2.15 -15.63
CA ALA A 90 -20.77 -2.20 -15.04
C ALA A 90 -20.77 -1.58 -13.64
N GLU A 91 -19.81 -1.93 -12.81
CA GLU A 91 -19.69 -1.39 -11.45
C GLU A 91 -19.29 0.10 -11.45
N GLU A 92 -18.34 0.50 -12.29
CA GLU A 92 -17.95 1.91 -12.45
C GLU A 92 -19.12 2.78 -12.90
N SER A 93 -19.99 2.27 -13.79
CA SER A 93 -21.17 3.00 -14.26
C SER A 93 -22.18 3.30 -13.15
N THR A 94 -22.32 2.43 -12.15
CA THR A 94 -23.22 2.65 -11.00
C THR A 94 -22.70 3.70 -10.02
N THR A 95 -21.38 3.96 -10.02
CA THR A 95 -20.71 4.91 -9.13
C THR A 95 -20.47 6.27 -9.78
N THR A 96 -20.58 6.35 -11.12
CA THR A 96 -20.34 7.60 -11.87
C THR A 96 -21.48 8.59 -11.62
N GLN A 97 -21.16 9.79 -11.14
CA GLN A 97 -22.15 10.85 -10.96
C GLN A 97 -22.66 11.33 -12.34
N VAL A 98 -23.95 11.68 -12.42
CA VAL A 98 -24.65 12.10 -13.66
C VAL A 98 -23.94 13.24 -14.41
N HIS A 99 -23.15 14.06 -13.72
CA HIS A 99 -22.37 15.16 -14.32
C HIS A 99 -21.08 14.74 -15.06
N ASP A 100 -20.67 13.47 -14.98
CA ASP A 100 -19.38 12.97 -15.49
C ASP A 100 -19.48 12.02 -16.70
N GLU A 101 -20.68 11.82 -17.26
CA GLU A 101 -20.95 10.90 -18.40
C GLU A 101 -20.22 11.29 -19.69
N HIS A 102 -19.90 12.58 -19.89
CA HIS A 102 -19.23 13.05 -21.11
C HIS A 102 -17.69 13.06 -21.01
N LEU A 103 -17.13 12.74 -19.85
CA LEU A 103 -15.68 12.75 -19.63
C LEU A 103 -15.05 11.41 -19.99
N LEU A 104 -13.83 11.46 -20.51
CA LEU A 104 -13.04 10.25 -20.76
C LEU A 104 -12.71 9.56 -19.43
N HIS A 105 -12.66 8.22 -19.41
CA HIS A 105 -12.35 7.44 -18.19
C HIS A 105 -11.11 7.98 -17.44
N GLY A 106 -10.01 8.26 -18.16
CA GLY A 106 -8.80 8.82 -17.55
C GLY A 106 -9.02 10.17 -16.86
N THR A 107 -9.91 11.03 -17.39
CA THR A 107 -10.29 12.29 -16.74
C THR A 107 -11.09 12.03 -15.46
N ASN A 108 -12.01 11.07 -15.47
CA ASN A 108 -12.81 10.72 -14.28
C ASN A 108 -11.93 10.14 -13.17
N VAL A 109 -10.96 9.29 -13.53
CA VAL A 109 -9.97 8.77 -12.59
C VAL A 109 -9.14 9.90 -11.99
N LEU A 110 -8.66 10.82 -12.82
CA LEU A 110 -7.89 11.97 -12.36
C LEU A 110 -8.71 12.85 -11.42
N LYS A 111 -9.96 13.16 -11.79
CA LYS A 111 -10.89 13.92 -10.96
C LYS A 111 -11.13 13.22 -9.63
N PHE A 112 -11.34 11.91 -9.61
CA PHE A 112 -11.49 11.14 -8.37
C PHE A 112 -10.24 11.23 -7.49
N LEU A 113 -9.06 10.91 -8.05
CA LEU A 113 -7.81 10.91 -7.29
C LEU A 113 -7.43 12.29 -6.76
N LEU A 114 -7.86 13.35 -7.44
CA LEU A 114 -7.60 14.74 -7.09
C LEU A 114 -8.76 15.46 -6.40
N SER A 115 -9.92 14.81 -6.23
CA SER A 115 -11.13 15.38 -5.60
C SER A 115 -10.97 15.76 -4.12
N LEU A 116 -9.74 15.82 -3.62
CA LEU A 116 -9.34 16.30 -2.30
C LEU A 116 -9.44 17.84 -2.18
N GLU A 117 -10.10 18.50 -3.15
CA GLU A 117 -10.32 19.95 -3.25
C GLU A 117 -10.99 20.58 -2.01
N LEU A 118 -11.51 19.78 -1.07
CA LEU A 118 -12.10 20.25 0.19
C LEU A 118 -11.16 20.28 1.39
N GLN A 119 -10.06 19.51 1.41
CA GLN A 119 -9.21 19.40 2.60
C GLN A 119 -7.84 20.06 2.45
N TRP A 120 -7.29 20.16 1.22
CA TRP A 120 -6.04 20.91 0.98
C TRP A 120 -6.28 22.37 0.62
N LYS A 121 -7.47 22.91 0.94
CA LYS A 121 -7.92 24.28 0.62
C LYS A 121 -7.00 25.40 1.12
N ASN A 122 -6.12 25.10 2.08
CA ASN A 122 -5.13 26.05 2.60
C ASN A 122 -3.77 26.01 1.87
N CYS A 123 -3.58 25.12 0.89
CA CYS A 123 -2.42 25.18 0.00
C CYS A 123 -2.71 26.13 -1.17
N LEU A 124 -2.09 27.31 -1.12
CA LEU A 124 -2.02 28.33 -2.20
C LEU A 124 -1.24 27.86 -3.45
N CYS A 125 -0.94 26.57 -3.57
CA CYS A 125 0.05 26.03 -4.49
C CYS A 125 -0.60 25.52 -5.78
N GLY A 126 -0.15 26.00 -6.94
CA GLY A 126 -0.61 25.51 -8.24
C GLY A 126 -0.07 24.11 -8.50
N PHE A 127 -0.84 23.09 -8.15
CA PHE A 127 -0.36 21.70 -8.25
C PHE A 127 -0.05 21.32 -9.69
N ILE A 128 1.14 20.77 -9.94
CA ILE A 128 1.56 20.25 -11.25
C ILE A 128 1.41 18.74 -11.26
N LEU A 129 0.56 18.27 -12.17
CA LEU A 129 0.24 16.87 -12.38
C LEU A 129 1.06 16.28 -13.51
N CYS A 130 1.71 15.14 -13.29
CA CYS A 130 2.46 14.42 -14.33
C CYS A 130 1.71 13.15 -14.76
N PHE A 131 1.28 13.06 -16.03
CA PHE A 131 0.43 11.95 -16.53
C PHE A 131 0.87 11.37 -17.89
N SER A 132 0.44 10.14 -18.22
CA SER A 132 0.70 9.47 -19.51
C SER A 132 -0.54 9.25 -20.41
N TRP A 133 -1.74 9.61 -19.95
CA TRP A 133 -3.03 9.48 -20.64
C TRP A 133 -3.64 10.85 -21.03
N CYS A 134 -4.47 10.80 -22.07
CA CYS A 134 -5.06 11.91 -22.80
C CYS A 134 -5.85 12.96 -21.97
N CYS A 135 -5.59 14.24 -22.22
CA CYS A 135 -6.35 15.37 -21.71
C CYS A 135 -7.66 15.56 -22.49
N GLY A 136 -8.79 15.31 -21.84
CA GLY A 136 -10.09 15.86 -22.24
C GLY A 136 -10.71 16.53 -21.03
N GLY A 137 -10.64 17.86 -20.97
CA GLY A 137 -11.38 18.70 -20.03
C GLY A 137 -10.92 18.62 -18.58
N THR A 138 -10.01 19.51 -18.17
CA THR A 138 -9.86 19.86 -16.75
C THR A 138 -10.16 21.34 -16.60
N GLU A 139 -11.45 21.67 -16.44
CA GLU A 139 -11.92 22.98 -16.00
C GLU A 139 -11.74 23.18 -14.48
N THR A 140 -10.76 22.54 -13.86
CA THR A 140 -10.36 22.85 -12.49
C THR A 140 -9.42 24.05 -12.55
N LYS A 141 -9.97 25.26 -12.49
CA LYS A 141 -9.29 26.57 -12.66
C LYS A 141 -8.04 26.81 -11.78
N ARG A 142 -7.65 25.87 -10.91
CA ARG A 142 -6.50 25.95 -9.99
C ARG A 142 -5.38 24.92 -10.23
N LEU A 143 -5.61 23.88 -11.03
CA LEU A 143 -4.62 22.81 -11.24
C LEU A 143 -3.82 23.01 -12.54
N LYS A 144 -2.53 22.70 -12.45
CA LYS A 144 -1.57 22.73 -13.53
C LYS A 144 -1.23 21.28 -13.94
N PHE A 145 -0.94 21.08 -15.22
CA PHE A 145 -0.83 19.77 -15.83
C PHE A 145 0.38 19.71 -16.77
N ILE A 146 1.07 18.57 -16.75
CA ILE A 146 2.10 18.15 -17.68
C ILE A 146 1.85 16.67 -18.02
N GLY A 147 1.78 16.33 -19.30
CA GLY A 147 1.59 14.94 -19.69
C GLY A 147 2.32 14.58 -20.96
N VAL A 148 2.71 13.31 -21.06
CA VAL A 148 3.26 12.72 -22.28
C VAL A 148 2.13 12.23 -23.16
N VAL A 149 2.14 12.62 -24.43
CA VAL A 149 1.16 12.19 -25.43
C VAL A 149 1.70 10.96 -26.15
N LYS A 150 1.00 9.83 -26.01
CA LYS A 150 1.33 8.56 -26.69
C LYS A 150 0.36 8.29 -27.84
N THR A 151 -0.87 7.93 -27.50
CA THR A 151 -1.92 7.52 -28.46
C THR A 151 -3.08 8.52 -28.54
N ALA A 152 -3.29 9.29 -27.48
CA ALA A 152 -4.28 10.36 -27.30
C ALA A 152 -4.18 11.58 -28.24
N THR A 153 -4.26 11.44 -29.57
CA THR A 153 -3.86 12.52 -30.49
C THR A 153 -4.99 13.38 -31.09
N LYS A 154 -6.27 13.07 -30.84
CA LYS A 154 -7.43 13.71 -31.53
C LYS A 154 -7.43 15.25 -31.52
N LYS A 155 -6.96 15.87 -30.44
CA LYS A 155 -6.86 17.35 -30.28
C LYS A 155 -5.40 17.83 -30.14
N TYR A 156 -4.45 16.95 -30.41
CA TYR A 156 -3.02 17.25 -30.31
C TYR A 156 -2.43 17.41 -31.71
N PRO A 157 -1.63 18.44 -31.99
CA PRO A 157 -1.07 18.71 -33.32
C PRO A 157 0.09 17.76 -33.68
N MET A 158 -0.17 16.45 -33.66
CA MET A 158 0.84 15.39 -33.81
C MET A 158 1.53 15.46 -35.17
N ALA A 159 0.76 15.52 -36.27
CA ALA A 159 1.29 15.54 -37.63
C ALA A 159 2.23 16.73 -37.87
N TYR A 160 1.85 17.92 -37.38
CA TYR A 160 2.69 19.10 -37.48
C TYR A 160 3.99 18.94 -36.69
N LEU A 161 3.92 18.53 -35.42
CA LEU A 161 5.13 18.37 -34.58
C LEU A 161 6.04 17.24 -35.06
N GLN A 162 5.48 16.21 -35.72
CA GLN A 162 6.24 15.13 -36.37
C GLN A 162 6.98 15.60 -37.63
N ALA A 163 6.42 16.51 -38.40
CA ALA A 163 7.03 17.04 -39.61
C ALA A 163 8.22 17.99 -39.34
N LEU A 164 8.30 18.57 -38.13
CA LEU A 164 9.39 19.48 -37.77
C LEU A 164 10.75 18.76 -37.80
N GLU A 165 11.75 19.38 -38.41
CA GLU A 165 13.13 18.92 -38.38
C GLU A 165 13.77 19.22 -37.02
N LEU A 166 14.38 18.20 -36.42
CA LEU A 166 15.17 18.27 -35.18
C LEU A 166 16.52 17.65 -35.49
N GLN A 167 17.59 18.43 -35.36
CA GLN A 167 18.94 18.10 -35.80
C GLN A 167 19.68 17.26 -34.75
N GLY A 168 19.50 17.59 -33.47
CA GLY A 168 20.26 17.01 -32.37
C GLY A 168 19.41 16.62 -31.16
N ARG A 169 20.02 15.84 -30.26
CA ARG A 169 19.42 15.61 -28.93
C ARG A 169 19.40 16.92 -28.15
N GLY A 170 18.27 17.17 -27.50
CA GLY A 170 17.98 18.40 -26.78
C GLY A 170 17.15 19.40 -27.57
N ASP A 171 17.06 19.24 -28.90
CA ASP A 171 16.23 20.09 -29.73
C ASP A 171 14.76 20.00 -29.31
N ARG A 172 14.09 21.16 -29.34
CA ARG A 172 12.72 21.30 -28.88
C ARG A 172 11.95 22.32 -29.71
N ARG A 173 10.68 22.02 -29.94
CA ARG A 173 9.72 22.88 -30.64
C ARG A 173 8.35 22.72 -30.01
N GLY A 174 7.49 23.72 -30.14
CA GLY A 174 6.14 23.64 -29.60
C GLY A 174 5.22 24.72 -30.12
N LEU A 175 3.94 24.46 -29.93
CA LEU A 175 2.82 25.31 -30.31
C LEU A 175 2.09 25.74 -29.04
N VAL A 176 1.70 27.00 -29.01
CA VAL A 176 0.94 27.58 -27.90
C VAL A 176 -0.50 27.76 -28.35
N ALA A 177 -1.43 27.12 -27.65
CA ALA A 177 -2.85 27.44 -27.76
C ALA A 177 -3.14 28.70 -26.94
N ARG A 178 -3.99 29.57 -27.49
CA ARG A 178 -4.43 30.80 -26.84
C ARG A 178 -5.93 30.71 -26.53
N ASP A 179 -6.36 31.30 -25.43
CA ASP A 179 -7.79 31.44 -25.10
C ASP A 179 -8.47 32.52 -25.96
N ALA A 180 -9.77 32.74 -25.73
CA ALA A 180 -10.56 33.75 -26.45
C ALA A 180 -10.03 35.17 -26.25
N GLU A 181 -9.33 35.43 -25.15
CA GLU A 181 -8.67 36.70 -24.83
C GLU A 181 -7.22 36.77 -25.35
N GLY A 182 -6.76 35.76 -26.10
CA GLY A 182 -5.42 35.70 -26.69
C GLY A 182 -4.30 35.32 -25.71
N ARG A 183 -4.62 34.94 -24.47
CA ARG A 183 -3.63 34.52 -23.46
C ARG A 183 -3.21 33.07 -23.67
N PRO A 184 -1.93 32.72 -23.46
CA PRO A 184 -1.48 31.33 -23.51
C PRO A 184 -2.24 30.44 -22.52
N SER A 185 -2.91 29.39 -23.03
CA SER A 185 -3.69 28.46 -22.21
C SER A 185 -3.03 27.09 -22.11
N LEU A 186 -2.45 26.58 -23.21
CA LEU A 186 -1.79 25.27 -23.30
C LEU A 186 -0.58 25.34 -24.23
N ILE A 187 0.40 24.47 -24.00
CA ILE A 187 1.51 24.21 -24.90
C ILE A 187 1.52 22.75 -25.32
N ALA A 188 1.63 22.50 -26.62
CA ALA A 188 1.93 21.20 -27.19
C ALA A 188 3.37 21.24 -27.71
N CYS A 189 4.23 20.33 -27.28
CA CYS A 189 5.63 20.37 -27.69
C CYS A 189 6.24 19.01 -27.98
N VAL A 190 7.30 19.04 -28.78
CA VAL A 190 8.19 17.92 -29.06
C VAL A 190 9.58 18.24 -28.53
N TRP A 191 10.19 17.28 -27.86
CA TRP A 191 11.57 17.32 -27.39
C TRP A 191 12.31 16.08 -27.87
N MET A 192 13.51 16.27 -28.40
CA MET A 192 14.35 15.20 -28.92
C MET A 192 15.26 14.65 -27.81
N ASP A 193 14.92 13.49 -27.25
CA ASP A 193 15.86 12.71 -26.42
C ASP A 193 16.60 11.69 -27.30
N ARG A 194 16.50 10.38 -27.01
CA ARG A 194 16.84 9.31 -27.95
C ARG A 194 15.84 9.26 -29.11
N GLU A 195 14.59 9.52 -28.78
CA GLU A 195 13.44 9.56 -29.67
C GLU A 195 12.63 10.82 -29.36
N ARG A 196 11.75 11.20 -30.29
CA ARG A 196 10.84 12.33 -30.11
C ARG A 196 9.88 12.04 -28.95
N ARG A 197 9.86 12.93 -27.96
CA ARG A 197 8.93 12.92 -26.83
C ARG A 197 7.93 14.04 -27.01
N TYR A 198 6.64 13.69 -27.00
CA TYR A 198 5.54 14.63 -27.17
C TYR A 198 4.92 14.94 -25.81
N PHE A 199 4.79 16.22 -25.49
CA PHE A 199 4.17 16.67 -24.25
C PHE A 199 3.04 17.65 -24.53
N ILE A 200 2.12 17.71 -23.57
CA ILE A 200 1.10 18.75 -23.43
C ILE A 200 1.12 19.31 -22.01
N SER A 201 1.03 20.64 -21.86
CA SER A 201 1.07 21.29 -20.54
C SER A 201 0.32 22.62 -20.50
N ASN A 202 -0.20 23.03 -19.34
CA ASN A 202 -0.65 24.40 -19.04
C ASN A 202 0.18 25.07 -17.91
N ALA A 203 1.33 24.46 -17.59
CA ALA A 203 2.18 24.78 -16.43
C ALA A 203 3.52 25.37 -16.89
N HIS A 204 4.39 24.52 -17.44
CA HIS A 204 5.73 24.88 -17.90
C HIS A 204 5.81 24.81 -19.42
N GLY A 205 6.56 25.75 -19.99
CA GLY A 205 6.83 25.81 -21.42
C GLY A 205 8.21 25.30 -21.79
N LEU A 206 8.67 25.72 -22.96
CA LEU A 206 9.98 25.41 -23.52
C LEU A 206 11.11 26.27 -22.94
N ALA A 207 10.98 26.78 -21.72
CA ALA A 207 12.10 27.45 -21.05
C ALA A 207 13.24 26.44 -20.81
N PRO A 208 14.53 26.83 -20.91
CA PRO A 208 15.64 25.94 -20.60
C PRO A 208 15.49 25.40 -19.17
N GLY A 209 15.57 24.08 -19.04
CA GLY A 209 15.64 23.39 -17.75
C GLY A 209 17.07 22.98 -17.44
N THR A 210 17.26 22.29 -16.32
CA THR A 210 18.57 21.73 -15.93
C THR A 210 18.94 20.60 -16.89
N PRO A 211 20.07 20.67 -17.63
CA PRO A 211 20.50 19.60 -18.51
C PRO A 211 20.70 18.31 -17.73
N TYR A 212 20.23 17.18 -18.25
CA TYR A 212 20.42 15.92 -17.58
C TYR A 212 21.69 15.23 -18.10
N VAL A 213 22.39 14.53 -17.21
CA VAL A 213 23.66 13.86 -17.51
C VAL A 213 23.49 12.34 -17.45
N ARG A 214 23.84 11.64 -18.52
CA ARG A 214 23.85 10.17 -18.57
C ARG A 214 25.24 9.64 -18.88
N LYS A 215 25.78 8.83 -17.97
CA LYS A 215 26.97 8.02 -18.22
C LYS A 215 26.56 6.75 -18.97
N ARG A 216 27.28 6.42 -20.05
CA ARG A 216 27.04 5.23 -20.89
C ARG A 216 28.36 4.63 -21.33
N TRP A 217 28.43 3.31 -21.36
CA TRP A 217 29.50 2.61 -22.06
C TRP A 217 29.29 2.77 -23.57
N ARG A 218 30.38 3.12 -24.26
CA ARG A 218 30.43 3.32 -25.71
C ARG A 218 31.72 2.73 -26.24
N GLN A 219 31.60 2.05 -27.38
CA GLN A 219 32.76 1.68 -28.18
C GLN A 219 33.15 2.91 -29.00
N LEU A 220 34.18 3.64 -28.55
CA LEU A 220 34.72 4.79 -29.28
C LEU A 220 35.85 4.36 -30.21
N ASP A 221 36.68 3.44 -29.72
CA ASP A 221 37.73 2.80 -30.49
C ASP A 221 37.15 1.62 -31.28
N GLN A 222 37.20 1.71 -32.60
CA GLN A 222 36.66 0.67 -33.50
C GLN A 222 37.66 -0.46 -33.78
N THR A 223 38.85 -0.43 -33.17
CA THR A 223 39.79 -1.55 -33.27
C THR A 223 39.20 -2.81 -32.64
N LEU A 224 39.60 -3.97 -33.17
CA LEU A 224 39.09 -5.26 -32.73
C LEU A 224 39.46 -5.48 -31.26
N ASN A 225 38.47 -5.81 -30.43
CA ASN A 225 38.61 -6.06 -28.98
C ASN A 225 39.09 -4.87 -28.13
N ALA A 226 38.95 -3.63 -28.59
CA ALA A 226 39.22 -2.48 -27.74
C ALA A 226 38.23 -2.38 -26.57
N ASP A 227 38.73 -1.91 -25.42
CA ASP A 227 37.91 -1.73 -24.23
C ASP A 227 36.87 -0.60 -24.43
N PRO A 228 35.63 -0.79 -23.94
CA PRO A 228 34.61 0.25 -24.01
C PRO A 228 34.94 1.40 -23.06
N VAL A 229 34.59 2.63 -23.46
CA VAL A 229 34.84 3.83 -22.66
C VAL A 229 33.54 4.34 -22.05
N ARG A 230 33.59 4.83 -20.81
CA ARG A 230 32.46 5.54 -20.18
C ARG A 230 32.39 6.96 -20.72
N GLN A 231 31.43 7.21 -21.61
CA GLN A 231 31.13 8.54 -22.11
C GLN A 231 30.04 9.21 -21.26
N THR A 232 30.25 10.50 -20.97
CA THR A 232 29.24 11.36 -20.33
C THR A 232 28.48 12.11 -21.42
N LEU A 233 27.19 11.81 -21.56
CA LEU A 233 26.28 12.54 -22.46
C LEU A 233 25.52 13.58 -21.64
N VAL A 234 25.64 14.85 -22.04
CA VAL A 234 24.84 15.96 -21.50
C VAL A 234 23.76 16.29 -22.53
N VAL A 235 22.50 16.31 -22.11
CA VAL A 235 21.37 16.60 -22.99
C VAL A 235 20.58 17.75 -22.40
N GLU A 236 20.48 18.83 -23.18
CA GLU A 236 19.62 19.97 -22.87
C GLU A 236 18.16 19.52 -22.84
N GLN A 237 17.41 19.96 -21.83
CA GLN A 237 16.00 19.61 -21.71
C GLN A 237 15.13 20.84 -21.40
N PRO A 238 13.87 20.87 -21.86
CA PRO A 238 12.94 21.88 -21.40
C PRO A 238 12.53 21.69 -19.95
N LYS A 239 12.22 22.82 -19.29
CA LYS A 239 11.76 22.83 -17.90
C LYS A 239 10.55 21.91 -17.69
N LEU A 240 9.67 21.82 -18.68
CA LEU A 240 8.54 20.89 -18.65
C LEU A 240 8.97 19.41 -18.57
N ALA A 241 10.05 19.02 -19.25
CA ALA A 241 10.55 17.65 -19.28
C ALA A 241 11.32 17.34 -18.00
N GLU A 242 12.12 18.30 -17.51
CA GLU A 242 12.76 18.22 -16.19
C GLU A 242 11.73 17.90 -15.10
N VAL A 243 10.72 18.76 -14.95
CA VAL A 243 9.67 18.60 -13.93
C VAL A 243 8.90 17.31 -14.12
N TYR A 244 8.58 16.93 -15.36
CA TYR A 244 7.91 15.67 -15.64
C TYR A 244 8.73 14.46 -15.17
N TYR A 245 10.00 14.37 -15.57
CA TYR A 245 10.82 13.19 -15.29
C TYR A 245 11.30 13.10 -13.84
N ASP A 246 11.37 14.22 -13.12
CA ASP A 246 11.65 14.23 -11.68
C ASP A 246 10.50 13.62 -10.87
N VAL A 247 9.28 13.68 -11.40
CA VAL A 247 8.03 13.32 -10.69
C VAL A 247 7.41 12.02 -11.20
N CYS A 248 7.42 11.75 -12.52
CA CYS A 248 6.65 10.66 -13.12
C CYS A 248 7.07 9.26 -12.62
N GLY A 249 8.29 9.11 -12.09
CA GLY A 249 8.79 7.84 -11.59
C GLY A 249 8.44 7.53 -10.13
N LYS A 250 7.74 8.41 -9.40
CA LYS A 250 7.56 8.24 -7.95
C LYS A 250 6.71 7.02 -7.56
N ILE A 251 5.68 6.72 -8.36
CA ILE A 251 4.82 5.54 -8.17
C ILE A 251 5.57 4.27 -8.56
N ASP A 252 6.26 4.24 -9.69
CA ASP A 252 7.12 3.11 -10.08
C ASP A 252 8.20 2.80 -9.03
N GLN A 253 8.83 3.83 -8.46
CA GLN A 253 9.78 3.67 -7.35
C GLN A 253 9.10 3.07 -6.12
N HIS A 254 7.89 3.52 -5.79
CA HIS A 254 7.12 3.00 -4.65
C HIS A 254 6.74 1.53 -4.86
N ASN A 255 6.28 1.20 -6.07
CA ASN A 255 5.99 -0.17 -6.48
C ASN A 255 7.21 -1.07 -6.33
N ARG A 256 8.39 -0.60 -6.73
CA ARG A 256 9.66 -1.32 -6.53
C ARG A 256 9.98 -1.53 -5.05
N ASP A 257 9.89 -0.49 -4.23
CA ASP A 257 10.14 -0.61 -2.78
C ASP A 257 9.20 -1.64 -2.13
N ARG A 258 7.91 -1.60 -2.52
CA ARG A 258 6.86 -2.50 -2.06
C ARG A 258 7.10 -3.95 -2.48
N GLN A 259 7.38 -4.17 -3.77
CA GLN A 259 7.47 -5.51 -4.35
C GLN A 259 8.82 -6.16 -4.11
N ASP A 260 9.92 -5.39 -4.24
CA ASP A 260 11.27 -5.92 -4.18
C ASP A 260 11.92 -5.84 -2.81
N THR A 261 11.95 -4.66 -2.20
CA THR A 261 12.62 -4.51 -0.90
C THR A 261 11.79 -5.07 0.24
N LEU A 262 10.53 -4.63 0.36
CA LEU A 262 9.61 -5.09 1.40
C LEU A 262 9.13 -6.52 1.11
N GLY A 263 8.56 -6.74 -0.07
CA GLY A 263 8.26 -8.07 -0.62
C GLY A 263 7.24 -8.90 0.17
N VAL A 264 6.37 -8.26 0.96
CA VAL A 264 5.36 -8.92 1.78
C VAL A 264 4.41 -9.77 0.92
N GLU A 265 4.03 -9.29 -0.27
CA GLU A 265 3.16 -10.04 -1.19
C GLU A 265 3.78 -11.37 -1.69
N ARG A 266 5.11 -11.50 -1.68
CA ARG A 266 5.82 -12.74 -2.01
C ARG A 266 5.99 -13.65 -0.79
N LYS A 267 6.26 -13.05 0.38
CA LYS A 267 6.49 -13.77 1.64
C LYS A 267 5.20 -14.34 2.24
N LEU A 268 4.10 -13.60 2.18
CA LEU A 268 2.80 -14.00 2.69
C LEU A 268 1.92 -14.48 1.52
N VAL A 269 1.85 -15.79 1.37
CA VAL A 269 1.02 -16.45 0.35
C VAL A 269 -0.40 -16.61 0.87
N THR A 270 -1.39 -16.28 0.04
CA THR A 270 -2.82 -16.42 0.35
C THR A 270 -3.56 -16.94 -0.88
N THR A 271 -4.58 -17.76 -0.64
CA THR A 271 -5.54 -18.25 -1.64
C THR A 271 -6.81 -17.39 -1.71
N LYS A 272 -6.85 -16.31 -0.91
CA LYS A 272 -7.96 -15.34 -0.88
C LYS A 272 -7.54 -14.02 -1.51
N TRP A 273 -8.26 -13.61 -2.56
CA TRP A 273 -7.93 -12.40 -3.32
C TRP A 273 -8.09 -11.13 -2.48
N ASP A 274 -9.10 -11.05 -1.61
CA ASP A 274 -9.37 -9.91 -0.72
C ASP A 274 -8.20 -9.70 0.24
N LYS A 275 -7.68 -10.79 0.82
CA LYS A 275 -6.48 -10.75 1.66
C LYS A 275 -5.24 -10.34 0.88
N ARG A 276 -5.13 -10.72 -0.40
CA ARG A 276 -4.02 -10.28 -1.26
C ARG A 276 -4.06 -8.78 -1.52
N VAL A 277 -5.22 -8.22 -1.85
CA VAL A 277 -5.36 -6.77 -2.08
C VAL A 277 -5.11 -6.02 -0.76
N GLY A 278 -5.68 -6.49 0.35
CA GLY A 278 -5.41 -5.92 1.68
C GLY A 278 -3.93 -5.94 2.06
N LEU A 279 -3.21 -7.04 1.78
CA LEU A 279 -1.75 -7.11 1.98
C LEU A 279 -1.00 -6.09 1.12
N SER A 280 -1.46 -5.83 -0.10
CA SER A 280 -0.84 -4.85 -1.00
C SER A 280 -1.02 -3.43 -0.49
N ILE A 281 -2.22 -3.09 0.01
CA ILE A 281 -2.50 -1.79 0.64
C ILE A 281 -1.69 -1.63 1.94
N CYS A 282 -1.64 -2.67 2.78
CA CYS A 282 -0.80 -2.68 3.98
C CYS A 282 0.69 -2.46 3.63
N SER A 283 1.17 -3.11 2.57
CA SER A 283 2.54 -2.92 2.08
C SER A 283 2.77 -1.48 1.60
N MET A 284 1.77 -0.85 0.96
CA MET A 284 1.84 0.56 0.59
C MET A 284 1.95 1.49 1.80
N ILE A 285 1.19 1.19 2.87
CA ILE A 285 1.26 1.93 4.15
C ILE A 285 2.67 1.84 4.73
N VAL A 286 3.26 0.64 4.81
CA VAL A 286 4.61 0.46 5.35
C VAL A 286 5.67 1.22 4.54
N VAL A 287 5.57 1.24 3.21
CA VAL A 287 6.47 2.03 2.35
C VAL A 287 6.23 3.53 2.55
N ASN A 288 4.99 3.99 2.69
CA ASN A 288 4.67 5.37 3.03
C ASN A 288 5.31 5.78 4.37
N THR A 289 5.19 4.95 5.41
CA THR A 289 5.79 5.20 6.72
C THR A 289 7.30 5.32 6.63
N TYR A 290 7.97 4.45 5.86
CA TYR A 290 9.41 4.57 5.62
C TYR A 290 9.77 5.89 4.93
N ARG A 291 9.07 6.25 3.84
CA ARG A 291 9.34 7.51 3.10
C ARG A 291 9.13 8.73 3.99
N MET A 292 8.10 8.71 4.83
CA MET A 292 7.85 9.76 5.81
C MET A 292 8.97 9.84 6.86
N TYR A 293 9.33 8.71 7.47
CA TYR A 293 10.43 8.62 8.45
C TYR A 293 11.74 9.17 7.87
N MET A 294 12.09 8.77 6.65
CA MET A 294 13.30 9.28 5.99
C MET A 294 13.24 10.78 5.72
N GLY A 295 12.09 11.30 5.26
CA GLY A 295 11.91 12.72 5.01
C GLY A 295 12.01 13.57 6.28
N LEU A 296 11.51 13.07 7.40
CA LEU A 296 11.51 13.78 8.69
C LEU A 296 12.83 13.66 9.44
N THR A 297 13.42 12.47 9.49
CA THR A 297 14.61 12.18 10.30
C THR A 297 15.91 12.41 9.53
N TYR A 298 15.92 12.19 8.22
CA TYR A 298 17.13 12.25 7.39
C TYR A 298 16.94 13.15 6.16
N PRO A 299 16.61 14.45 6.35
CA PRO A 299 16.32 15.36 5.25
C PRO A 299 17.52 15.60 4.31
N ARG A 300 18.74 15.32 4.77
CA ARG A 300 19.99 15.45 3.98
C ARG A 300 20.45 14.14 3.32
N GLY A 301 19.70 13.06 3.46
CA GLY A 301 19.97 11.78 2.78
C GLY A 301 20.95 10.83 3.49
N GLU A 302 21.44 11.18 4.67
CA GLU A 302 22.33 10.33 5.50
C GLU A 302 21.54 9.32 6.35
N GLY A 303 20.62 8.61 5.71
CA GLY A 303 19.59 7.85 6.42
C GLY A 303 19.76 6.34 6.46
N ARG A 304 18.89 5.73 7.25
CA ARG A 304 18.81 4.28 7.47
C ARG A 304 18.40 3.54 6.19
N SER A 305 18.88 2.31 6.01
CA SER A 305 18.44 1.47 4.90
C SER A 305 16.97 1.03 5.08
N GLN A 306 16.25 0.86 3.95
CA GLN A 306 14.88 0.35 3.93
C GLN A 306 14.72 -0.95 4.73
N LYS A 307 15.65 -1.90 4.55
CA LYS A 307 15.59 -3.21 5.22
C LYS A 307 15.68 -3.09 6.74
N LEU A 308 16.65 -2.31 7.24
CA LEU A 308 16.83 -2.12 8.67
C LEU A 308 15.62 -1.43 9.31
N PHE A 309 15.02 -0.46 8.61
CA PHE A 309 13.77 0.14 9.07
C PHE A 309 12.63 -0.89 9.18
N TYR A 310 12.47 -1.77 8.18
CA TYR A 310 11.41 -2.80 8.22
C TYR A 310 11.63 -3.85 9.31
N GLU A 311 12.88 -4.23 9.58
CA GLU A 311 13.23 -5.15 10.68
C GLU A 311 12.81 -4.57 12.03
N GLN A 312 13.19 -3.32 12.30
CA GLN A 312 12.85 -2.65 13.55
C GLN A 312 11.35 -2.38 13.67
N LEU A 313 10.71 -1.94 12.59
CA LEU A 313 9.26 -1.77 12.57
C LEU A 313 8.55 -3.10 12.89
N ALA A 314 9.04 -4.22 12.36
CA ALA A 314 8.47 -5.53 12.66
C ALA A 314 8.65 -5.90 14.15
N GLU A 315 9.83 -5.66 14.73
CA GLU A 315 10.09 -5.88 16.16
C GLU A 315 9.15 -5.04 17.04
N GLU A 316 8.99 -3.75 16.73
CA GLU A 316 8.09 -2.85 17.46
C GLU A 316 6.62 -3.26 17.29
N LEU A 317 6.22 -3.72 16.09
CA LEU A 317 4.87 -4.20 15.84
C LEU A 317 4.51 -5.48 16.60
N ILE A 318 5.47 -6.38 16.84
CA ILE A 318 5.26 -7.61 17.62
C ILE A 318 4.92 -7.30 19.08
N LEU A 319 5.57 -6.29 19.65
CA LEU A 319 5.37 -5.86 21.04
C LEU A 319 4.46 -4.63 21.15
N ASN A 320 3.70 -4.33 20.10
CA ASN A 320 2.93 -3.11 20.00
C ASN A 320 1.84 -3.03 21.09
N LYS A 321 1.89 -1.96 21.88
CA LYS A 321 0.91 -1.63 22.93
C LYS A 321 0.12 -0.36 22.62
N TYR A 322 0.17 0.14 21.39
CA TYR A 322 -0.46 1.41 20.99
C TYR A 322 -1.96 1.43 21.33
N ASP A 323 -2.68 0.33 21.04
CA ASP A 323 -4.11 0.20 21.40
C ASP A 323 -4.35 -0.05 22.90
N ALA A 324 -3.35 -0.55 23.63
CA ALA A 324 -3.42 -0.69 25.08
C ALA A 324 -3.29 0.67 25.79
N ALA A 325 -2.56 1.63 25.19
CA ALA A 325 -2.47 3.01 25.69
C ALA A 325 -3.75 3.83 25.43
N MET A 326 -4.45 3.59 24.32
CA MET A 326 -5.72 4.24 23.98
C MET A 326 -6.94 3.75 24.80
N ARG A 327 -6.82 2.61 25.50
CA ARG A 327 -7.87 2.06 26.38
C ARG A 327 -7.67 2.35 27.87
N MET A 328 -6.80 3.29 28.23
CA MET A 328 -6.78 3.81 29.59
C MET A 328 -7.82 4.93 29.70
N PRO A 329 -8.89 4.78 30.52
CA PRO A 329 -9.79 5.88 30.79
C PRO A 329 -8.97 7.05 31.36
N ARG A 330 -9.09 8.22 30.74
CA ARG A 330 -8.56 9.48 31.27
C ARG A 330 -9.08 9.68 32.70
N ASN A 331 -8.15 9.77 33.64
CA ASN A 331 -8.25 10.42 34.95
C ASN A 331 -9.63 10.42 35.65
N SER A 332 -9.76 9.53 36.63
CA SER A 332 -10.25 9.96 37.94
C SER A 332 -9.08 9.86 38.92
N ASN A 333 -8.62 11.02 39.39
CA ASN A 333 -7.65 11.18 40.47
C ASN A 333 -8.20 10.52 41.74
N GLU A 334 -7.83 9.26 42.03
CA GLU A 334 -7.72 8.73 43.41
C GLU A 334 -6.66 7.61 43.43
N LEU A 335 -5.54 7.88 44.09
CA LEU A 335 -4.67 6.85 44.69
C LEU A 335 -5.18 6.61 46.13
N PRO A 336 -4.88 5.48 46.82
CA PRO A 336 -3.80 4.53 46.54
C PRO A 336 -4.15 3.02 46.72
N ASN A 337 -3.24 2.18 46.23
CA ASN A 337 -3.01 0.79 46.69
C ASN A 337 -4.09 -0.26 46.37
N ARG A 338 -3.78 -1.19 45.45
CA ARG A 338 -3.88 -2.66 45.66
C ARG A 338 -3.50 -3.46 44.41
N MET A 339 -2.44 -4.25 44.56
CA MET A 339 -2.13 -5.54 43.91
C MET A 339 -2.22 -5.65 42.38
N GLY A 340 -1.06 -5.92 41.78
CA GLY A 340 -0.85 -6.10 40.34
C GLY A 340 -1.88 -7.01 39.67
N HIS A 341 -2.63 -6.44 38.74
CA HIS A 341 -3.47 -7.19 37.82
C HIS A 341 -2.59 -7.71 36.68
N CYS A 342 -2.15 -8.97 36.79
CA CYS A 342 -1.65 -9.70 35.63
C CYS A 342 -2.83 -9.95 34.67
N PRO A 343 -2.65 -9.86 33.34
CA PRO A 343 -3.71 -10.17 32.38
C PRO A 343 -4.31 -11.57 32.64
N PRO A 344 -5.64 -11.75 32.56
CA PRO A 344 -6.31 -13.02 32.91
C PRO A 344 -5.92 -14.21 32.02
N ALA A 345 -5.23 -13.95 30.90
CA ALA A 345 -4.67 -14.95 30.00
C ALA A 345 -3.22 -15.35 30.34
N ILE A 346 -2.67 -14.91 31.48
CA ILE A 346 -1.32 -15.26 31.95
C ILE A 346 -1.44 -15.91 33.34
N ASN A 347 -0.69 -16.99 33.55
CA ASN A 347 -0.63 -17.61 34.86
C ASN A 347 0.21 -16.80 35.85
N HIS A 348 -0.41 -16.37 36.95
CA HIS A 348 0.25 -15.58 38.00
C HIS A 348 1.42 -16.30 38.68
N LEU A 349 1.44 -17.64 38.69
CA LEU A 349 2.50 -18.42 39.34
C LEU A 349 3.71 -18.67 38.46
N ASP A 350 3.52 -18.89 37.16
CA ASP A 350 4.59 -19.35 36.24
C ASP A 350 4.75 -18.49 34.97
N GLY A 351 3.97 -17.42 34.81
CA GLY A 351 4.02 -16.50 33.67
C GLY A 351 3.59 -17.11 32.34
N THR A 352 3.07 -18.34 32.32
CA THR A 352 2.74 -19.02 31.07
C THR A 352 1.40 -18.56 30.47
N PRO A 353 1.29 -18.44 29.13
CA PRO A 353 0.05 -18.07 28.48
C PRO A 353 -1.03 -19.17 28.63
N ARG A 354 -2.26 -18.73 28.85
CA ARG A 354 -3.47 -19.55 29.07
C ARG A 354 -4.40 -19.49 27.86
N MET A 355 -5.20 -20.55 27.68
CA MET A 355 -6.16 -20.66 26.58
C MET A 355 -7.56 -20.10 26.90
N GLY A 356 -7.80 -19.65 28.14
CA GLY A 356 -9.08 -19.10 28.59
C GLY A 356 -8.97 -18.28 29.87
N THR A 357 -9.99 -17.48 30.14
CA THR A 357 -10.07 -16.53 31.27
C THR A 357 -10.73 -17.11 32.53
N HIS A 358 -11.57 -18.14 32.39
CA HIS A 358 -12.21 -18.85 33.51
C HIS A 358 -11.63 -20.26 33.68
N ALA A 359 -12.21 -21.09 34.55
CA ALA A 359 -11.87 -22.50 34.65
C ALA A 359 -11.97 -23.15 33.26
N HIS A 360 -10.84 -23.64 32.74
CA HIS A 360 -10.73 -24.25 31.42
C HIS A 360 -9.76 -25.42 31.45
N LEU A 361 -9.80 -26.23 30.40
CA LEU A 361 -8.85 -27.33 30.21
C LEU A 361 -7.59 -26.84 29.51
N THR A 362 -6.45 -27.08 30.13
CA THR A 362 -5.13 -26.83 29.52
C THR A 362 -4.44 -28.15 29.22
N PRO A 363 -3.98 -28.40 27.98
CA PRO A 363 -3.17 -29.58 27.68
C PRO A 363 -1.81 -29.50 28.37
N THR A 364 -1.31 -30.62 28.86
CA THR A 364 0.04 -30.69 29.44
C THR A 364 1.10 -30.39 28.39
N LYS A 365 2.08 -29.56 28.75
CA LYS A 365 3.30 -29.33 27.95
C LYS A 365 4.38 -30.37 28.22
N ARG A 366 4.20 -31.22 29.25
CA ARG A 366 5.16 -32.27 29.63
C ARG A 366 5.08 -33.43 28.64
N LYS A 367 6.23 -33.99 28.27
CA LYS A 367 6.35 -35.21 27.46
C LYS A 367 6.58 -36.44 28.35
N ARG A 368 6.24 -37.62 27.84
CA ARG A 368 6.64 -38.88 28.49
C ARG A 368 8.15 -39.10 28.29
N LYS A 369 8.83 -39.58 29.34
CA LYS A 369 10.28 -39.83 29.31
C LYS A 369 10.63 -40.75 28.12
N GLY A 370 11.55 -40.29 27.27
CA GLY A 370 12.02 -41.05 26.09
C GLY A 370 11.09 -41.05 24.87
N THR A 371 10.03 -40.22 24.82
CA THR A 371 9.14 -40.15 23.64
C THR A 371 8.73 -38.72 23.27
N ASN A 372 8.25 -38.54 22.04
CA ASN A 372 7.64 -37.28 21.60
C ASN A 372 6.16 -37.12 21.99
N PHE A 373 5.56 -38.12 22.67
CA PHE A 373 4.17 -38.08 23.06
C PHE A 373 3.95 -37.27 24.36
N ALA A 374 2.83 -36.55 24.41
CA ALA A 374 2.41 -35.81 25.61
C ALA A 374 2.23 -36.74 26.81
N LEU A 375 2.58 -36.25 28.00
CA LEU A 375 2.32 -36.91 29.26
C LEU A 375 0.80 -37.13 29.42
N GLN A 376 0.42 -38.24 30.03
CA GLN A 376 -0.98 -38.52 30.31
C GLN A 376 -1.14 -38.93 31.76
N GLY A 377 -2.15 -38.38 32.43
CA GLY A 377 -2.60 -38.79 33.75
C GLY A 377 -4.00 -39.40 33.72
N ASN A 378 -4.44 -39.96 34.85
CA ASN A 378 -5.78 -40.53 34.97
C ASN A 378 -6.77 -39.44 35.35
N CYS A 379 -7.86 -39.32 34.57
CA CYS A 379 -8.93 -38.37 34.84
C CYS A 379 -9.54 -38.59 36.23
N ARG A 380 -9.74 -37.53 37.02
CA ARG A 380 -10.33 -37.65 38.36
C ARG A 380 -11.78 -38.15 38.37
N VAL A 381 -12.54 -37.88 37.30
CA VAL A 381 -13.95 -38.28 37.20
C VAL A 381 -14.11 -39.70 36.66
N CYS A 382 -13.45 -40.04 35.55
CA CYS A 382 -13.67 -41.34 34.87
C CYS A 382 -12.47 -42.31 34.93
N ARG A 383 -11.36 -41.93 35.57
CA ARG A 383 -10.10 -42.69 35.68
C ARG A 383 -9.40 -43.06 34.37
N LYS A 384 -9.97 -42.73 33.20
CA LYS A 384 -9.34 -42.92 31.88
C LYS A 384 -8.16 -41.95 31.68
N LYS A 385 -7.19 -42.33 30.84
CA LYS A 385 -6.04 -41.47 30.52
C LYS A 385 -6.48 -40.21 29.77
N THR A 386 -5.90 -39.07 30.16
CA THR A 386 -6.11 -37.75 29.55
C THR A 386 -4.81 -36.97 29.52
N LYS A 387 -4.68 -36.04 28.57
CA LYS A 387 -3.57 -35.08 28.48
C LYS A 387 -3.94 -33.68 29.02
N TYR A 388 -5.18 -33.48 29.45
CA TYR A 388 -5.70 -32.18 29.87
C TYR A 388 -5.79 -32.06 31.39
N LEU A 389 -5.59 -30.84 31.90
CA LEU A 389 -5.68 -30.47 33.31
C LEU A 389 -6.64 -29.28 33.49
N CYS A 390 -7.31 -29.20 34.64
CA CYS A 390 -8.07 -28.02 35.02
C CYS A 390 -7.13 -26.86 35.40
N SER A 391 -7.30 -25.70 34.77
CA SER A 391 -6.50 -24.49 35.05
C SER A 391 -6.63 -24.04 36.50
N CYS A 392 -7.86 -23.92 37.03
CA CYS A 392 -8.10 -23.45 38.39
C CYS A 392 -7.50 -24.38 39.45
N CYS A 393 -7.61 -25.70 39.30
CA CYS A 393 -6.95 -26.63 40.21
C CYS A 393 -5.43 -26.64 40.08
N LYS A 394 -4.88 -26.33 38.90
CA LYS A 394 -3.44 -26.17 38.73
C LYS A 394 -2.93 -24.94 39.49
N ASP A 395 -3.73 -23.87 39.52
CA ASP A 395 -3.38 -22.61 40.17
C ASP A 395 -3.56 -22.65 41.69
N ALA A 396 -4.60 -23.31 42.16
CA ALA A 396 -4.89 -23.48 43.60
C ALA A 396 -3.93 -24.48 44.28
N ALA A 397 -3.12 -25.21 43.52
CA ALA A 397 -2.20 -26.20 44.04
C ALA A 397 -1.02 -25.52 44.78
N VAL A 398 -1.21 -25.26 46.07
CA VAL A 398 -0.11 -25.25 47.05
C VAL A 398 0.66 -26.56 46.87
N ALA A 399 1.98 -26.49 46.95
CA ALA A 399 3.00 -27.43 46.45
C ALA A 399 2.87 -28.94 46.82
N THR A 400 1.78 -29.38 47.43
CA THR A 400 1.51 -30.75 47.88
C THR A 400 0.26 -31.40 47.24
N SER A 401 -0.55 -30.69 46.44
CA SER A 401 -1.74 -31.30 45.82
C SER A 401 -1.44 -31.93 44.45
N LYS A 402 -1.84 -33.20 44.26
CA LYS A 402 -1.67 -33.95 42.99
C LYS A 402 -2.31 -33.19 41.82
N GLU A 403 -1.69 -33.21 40.64
CA GLU A 403 -2.24 -32.58 39.42
C GLU A 403 -3.70 -33.02 39.12
N ALA A 404 -4.58 -32.07 38.77
CA ALA A 404 -5.99 -32.33 38.48
C ALA A 404 -6.24 -32.64 36.99
N TRP A 405 -5.93 -33.89 36.61
CA TRP A 405 -6.17 -34.41 35.26
C TRP A 405 -7.67 -34.60 35.00
N ILE A 406 -8.19 -34.05 33.90
CA ILE A 406 -9.61 -34.10 33.51
C ILE A 406 -9.73 -34.38 32.01
N CYS A 407 -10.70 -35.18 31.57
CA CYS A 407 -10.93 -35.43 30.14
C CYS A 407 -11.54 -34.20 29.46
N SER A 408 -11.15 -33.95 28.20
CA SER A 408 -11.86 -32.99 27.35
C SER A 408 -13.28 -33.46 27.06
N THR A 409 -14.11 -32.49 26.67
CA THR A 409 -15.49 -32.70 26.21
C THR A 409 -15.56 -33.37 24.84
N GLU A 410 -14.40 -33.59 24.20
CA GLU A 410 -14.29 -34.39 22.98
C GLU A 410 -14.94 -35.77 23.17
N LYS A 411 -15.70 -36.21 22.18
CA LYS A 411 -16.46 -37.48 22.18
C LYS A 411 -17.56 -37.55 23.26
N GLY A 412 -18.18 -36.41 23.59
CA GLY A 412 -19.37 -36.35 24.44
C GLY A 412 -19.11 -36.61 25.93
N LYS A 413 -17.86 -36.50 26.38
CA LYS A 413 -17.51 -36.75 27.79
C LYS A 413 -17.88 -35.54 28.67
N LEU A 414 -18.66 -35.77 29.71
CA LEU A 414 -19.08 -34.72 30.66
C LEU A 414 -18.11 -34.54 31.86
N CYS A 415 -16.90 -35.10 31.79
CA CYS A 415 -15.96 -35.09 32.91
C CYS A 415 -15.56 -33.67 33.34
N PHE A 416 -15.41 -32.75 32.38
CA PHE A 416 -15.08 -31.37 32.70
C PHE A 416 -16.26 -30.62 33.34
N SER A 417 -17.47 -30.80 32.81
CA SER A 417 -18.69 -30.20 33.39
C SER A 417 -18.95 -30.68 34.82
N ARG A 418 -18.84 -31.99 35.08
CA ARG A 418 -18.98 -32.54 36.43
C ARG A 418 -17.94 -31.99 37.38
N HIS A 419 -16.68 -31.94 36.93
CA HIS A 419 -15.61 -31.36 37.73
C HIS A 419 -15.82 -29.88 38.07
N LEU A 420 -16.33 -29.09 37.11
CA LEU A 420 -16.70 -27.70 37.38
C LEU A 420 -17.79 -27.60 38.45
N GLN A 421 -18.84 -28.42 38.35
CA GLN A 421 -19.91 -28.47 39.36
C GLN A 421 -19.41 -28.89 40.74
N ASP A 422 -18.59 -29.94 40.80
CA ASP A 422 -18.17 -30.52 42.08
C ASP A 422 -17.08 -29.71 42.80
N VAL A 423 -16.25 -28.96 42.05
CA VAL A 423 -15.02 -28.33 42.59
C VAL A 423 -14.98 -26.82 42.42
N HIS A 424 -15.71 -26.26 41.45
CA HIS A 424 -15.63 -24.84 41.09
C HIS A 424 -16.98 -24.11 41.10
N SER A 425 -18.09 -24.79 41.36
CA SER A 425 -19.37 -24.15 41.63
C SER A 425 -19.43 -23.77 43.10
N SER A 426 -18.97 -22.55 43.39
CA SER A 426 -19.28 -21.78 44.59
C SER A 426 -20.04 -20.55 44.16
#